data_AF-A0A524FHU6-F1
#
_entry.id   AF-A0A524FHU6-F1
#
_cell.length_a   1.000
_cell.length_b   1.000
_cell.length_c   1.000
_cell.angle_alpha   90.00
_cell.angle_beta   90.00
_cell.angle_gamma   90.00
#
_symmetry.space_group_name_H-M   'P 1'
#
loop_
_entity.id
_entity.type
_entity.pdbx_description
1 polymer ?
#
loop_
_entity_poly.entity_id
_entity_poly.type
_entity_poly.pdbx_seq_one_letter_code
_entity_poly.pdbx_strand_id
1 'polypeptide(L)'
;MVIKKRFFAYYIFILLIIFIASNFSHKVRANEQESLQISEENCILDKVFTFEIGGPILNFSGIELQEHYVYYTRIQLVTPYWCNATVRIYDPDDKLFMIFNGTLFQEPSTKSWVEIPFGVAISGNHSFSFEI
;
A
#
# COMPACT_ATOMS: atom_id res chain seq x y z
N MET A 1 1.41 58.15 22.93
CA MET A 1 2.35 57.01 22.78
C MET A 1 1.66 55.66 23.05
N VAL A 2 0.56 55.35 22.35
CA VAL A 2 -0.25 54.12 22.58
C VAL A 2 -0.40 53.29 21.30
N ILE A 3 -0.39 53.94 20.14
CA ILE A 3 -0.53 53.30 18.82
C ILE A 3 0.64 52.34 18.52
N LYS A 4 1.89 52.71 18.86
CA LYS A 4 3.08 51.85 18.63
C LYS A 4 3.04 50.50 19.37
N LYS A 5 2.40 50.43 20.54
CA LYS A 5 2.31 49.18 21.33
C LYS A 5 1.31 48.17 20.73
N ARG A 6 0.25 48.65 20.08
CA ARG A 6 -0.76 47.78 19.43
C ARG A 6 -0.23 47.16 18.12
N PHE A 7 0.58 47.90 17.36
CA PHE A 7 1.26 47.36 16.18
C PHE A 7 2.29 46.28 16.52
N PHE A 8 3.00 46.43 17.66
CA PHE A 8 3.97 45.43 18.11
C PHE A 8 3.30 44.09 18.48
N ALA A 9 2.14 44.12 19.14
CA ALA A 9 1.38 42.92 19.47
C ALA A 9 0.85 42.20 18.21
N TYR A 10 0.40 42.96 17.20
CA TYR A 10 -0.05 42.40 15.92
C TYR A 10 1.09 41.70 15.16
N TYR A 11 2.29 42.28 15.17
CA TYR A 11 3.46 41.69 14.52
C TYR A 11 3.89 40.36 15.17
N ILE A 12 3.87 40.28 16.51
CA ILE A 12 4.15 39.03 17.25
C ILE A 12 3.12 37.95 16.90
N PHE A 13 1.84 38.31 16.79
CA PHE A 13 0.79 37.37 16.44
C PHE A 13 0.95 36.79 15.03
N ILE A 14 1.35 37.62 14.06
CA ILE A 14 1.65 37.14 12.70
C ILE A 14 2.85 36.18 12.69
N LEU A 15 3.93 36.50 13.41
CA LEU A 15 5.10 35.61 13.50
C LEU A 15 4.74 34.25 14.13
N LEU A 16 3.85 34.24 15.13
CA LEU A 16 3.36 33.01 15.74
C LEU A 16 2.59 32.13 14.73
N ILE A 17 1.72 32.73 13.93
CA ILE A 17 0.96 32.01 12.89
C ILE A 17 1.90 31.42 11.84
N ILE A 18 2.91 32.18 11.38
CA ILE A 18 3.90 31.70 10.41
C ILE A 18 4.70 30.53 10.98
N PHE A 19 5.10 30.60 12.26
CA PHE A 19 5.84 29.52 12.93
C PHE A 19 5.01 28.24 13.10
N ILE A 20 3.70 28.37 13.39
CA ILE A 20 2.81 27.19 13.47
C ILE A 20 2.62 26.56 12.09
N ALA A 21 2.42 27.38 11.05
CA ALA A 21 2.23 26.92 9.67
C ALA A 21 3.48 26.20 9.11
N SER A 22 4.69 26.69 9.43
CA SER A 22 5.93 26.05 8.98
C SER A 22 6.14 24.67 9.61
N ASN A 23 5.87 24.52 10.91
CA ASN A 23 5.94 23.23 11.61
C ASN A 23 4.89 22.24 11.08
N PHE A 24 3.68 22.72 10.75
CA PHE A 24 2.64 21.87 10.16
C PHE A 24 3.06 21.37 8.76
N SER A 25 3.60 22.26 7.92
CA SER A 25 4.06 21.91 6.56
C SER A 25 5.25 20.94 6.57
N HIS A 26 6.17 21.08 7.54
CA HIS A 26 7.28 20.15 7.71
C HIS A 26 6.82 18.74 8.14
N LYS A 27 5.77 18.66 8.97
CA LYS A 27 5.19 17.39 9.41
C LYS A 27 4.43 16.67 8.29
N VAL A 28 3.75 17.43 7.42
CA VAL A 28 3.08 16.88 6.23
C VAL A 28 4.10 16.35 5.21
N ARG A 29 5.19 17.08 4.95
CA ARG A 29 6.25 16.64 4.03
C ARG A 29 7.01 15.40 4.51
N ALA A 30 7.28 15.30 5.81
CA ALA A 30 7.92 14.11 6.38
C ALA A 30 7.04 12.85 6.18
N ASN A 31 5.72 13.00 6.29
CA ASN A 31 4.77 11.90 6.14
C ASN A 31 4.53 11.50 4.67
N GLU A 32 4.64 12.45 3.72
CA GLU A 32 4.54 12.14 2.28
C GLU A 32 5.80 11.44 1.74
N GLN A 33 7.00 11.83 2.21
CA GLN A 33 8.26 11.19 1.77
C GLN A 33 8.48 9.77 2.31
N GLU A 34 7.79 9.36 3.39
CA GLU A 34 7.89 8.02 3.97
C GLU A 34 7.04 6.97 3.20
N SER A 35 6.18 7.41 2.27
CA SER A 35 5.23 6.54 1.56
C SER A 35 5.81 5.75 0.37
N LEU A 36 7.10 5.87 0.05
CA LEU A 36 7.70 5.25 -1.16
C LEU A 36 8.92 4.37 -0.91
N GLN A 37 9.25 4.08 0.35
CA GLN A 37 10.20 3.03 0.71
C GLN A 37 9.56 2.08 1.72
N ILE A 38 8.68 1.22 1.22
CA ILE A 38 8.14 0.12 2.03
C ILE A 38 9.27 -0.89 2.20
N SER A 39 9.83 -0.93 3.41
CA SER A 39 10.88 -1.87 3.82
C SER A 39 10.51 -3.30 3.44
N GLU A 40 11.43 -4.02 2.78
CA GLU A 40 11.32 -5.46 2.51
C GLU A 40 11.12 -6.27 3.80
N GLU A 41 11.46 -5.69 4.97
CA GLU A 41 11.36 -6.32 6.29
C GLU A 41 9.93 -6.69 6.70
N ASN A 42 8.89 -6.13 6.06
CA ASN A 42 7.48 -6.41 6.38
C ASN A 42 6.81 -7.35 5.36
N CYS A 43 7.56 -7.98 4.46
CA CYS A 43 7.00 -8.94 3.51
C CYS A 43 6.75 -10.29 4.20
N ILE A 44 5.47 -10.71 4.27
CA ILE A 44 5.08 -11.99 4.90
C ILE A 44 5.46 -13.17 3.99
N LEU A 45 5.36 -13.01 2.68
CA LEU A 45 5.63 -14.06 1.69
C LEU A 45 6.16 -13.44 0.40
N ASP A 46 7.37 -13.85 0.00
CA ASP A 46 7.99 -13.48 -1.28
C ASP A 46 8.30 -14.73 -2.11
N LYS A 47 7.72 -14.81 -3.31
CA LYS A 47 7.83 -15.95 -4.22
C LYS A 47 7.77 -15.50 -5.67
N VAL A 48 8.62 -16.11 -6.51
CA VAL A 48 8.64 -15.93 -7.97
C VAL A 48 8.13 -17.19 -8.65
N PHE A 49 7.22 -17.03 -9.59
CA PHE A 49 6.66 -18.12 -10.39
C PHE A 49 6.76 -17.82 -11.88
N THR A 50 6.87 -18.88 -12.67
CA THR A 50 6.80 -18.81 -14.13
C THR A 50 5.54 -19.54 -14.58
N PHE A 51 4.77 -18.89 -15.44
CA PHE A 51 3.50 -19.40 -15.94
C PHE A 51 3.55 -19.54 -17.45
N GLU A 52 2.77 -20.48 -17.95
CA GLU A 52 2.29 -20.49 -19.32
C GLU A 52 0.87 -19.89 -19.33
N ILE A 53 0.48 -19.24 -20.42
CA ILE A 53 -0.87 -18.66 -20.54
C ILE A 53 -1.91 -19.79 -20.48
N GLY A 54 -2.90 -19.66 -19.59
CA GLY A 54 -3.86 -20.74 -19.30
C GLY A 54 -3.27 -21.86 -18.42
N GLY A 55 -2.17 -21.57 -17.75
CA GLY A 55 -1.48 -22.47 -16.83
C GLY A 55 -2.24 -22.72 -15.52
N PRO A 56 -1.59 -23.40 -14.57
CA PRO A 56 -2.23 -23.82 -13.33
C PRO A 56 -2.52 -22.63 -12.40
N ILE A 57 -3.63 -22.73 -11.67
CA ILE A 57 -3.95 -21.85 -10.53
C ILE A 57 -2.94 -22.12 -9.42
N LEU A 58 -2.28 -21.09 -8.91
CA LEU A 58 -1.41 -21.20 -7.73
C LEU A 58 -2.20 -20.96 -6.47
N ASN A 59 -2.01 -21.82 -5.47
CA ASN A 59 -2.63 -21.66 -4.16
C ASN A 59 -1.56 -21.56 -3.08
N PHE A 60 -1.74 -20.58 -2.20
CA PHE A 60 -0.94 -20.38 -1.00
C PHE A 60 -1.86 -20.47 0.21
N SER A 61 -1.41 -21.14 1.25
CA SER A 61 -2.13 -21.27 2.52
C SER A 61 -1.13 -21.14 3.66
N GLY A 62 -1.61 -20.91 4.87
CA GLY A 62 -0.73 -20.72 6.03
C GLY A 62 -0.32 -19.26 6.22
N ILE A 63 -1.07 -18.30 5.67
CA ILE A 63 -0.76 -16.87 5.77
C ILE A 63 -1.55 -16.31 6.95
N GLU A 64 -0.89 -16.17 8.08
CA GLU A 64 -1.49 -15.62 9.30
C GLU A 64 -1.65 -14.10 9.18
N LEU A 65 -2.89 -13.62 9.19
CA LEU A 65 -3.24 -12.20 9.12
C LEU A 65 -4.07 -11.80 10.34
N GLN A 66 -4.00 -10.51 10.70
CA GLN A 66 -4.69 -9.94 11.85
C GLN A 66 -5.72 -8.91 11.40
N GLU A 67 -6.86 -8.90 12.10
CA GLU A 67 -7.89 -7.86 11.96
C GLU A 67 -7.31 -6.46 12.28
N HIS A 68 -7.97 -5.42 11.77
CA HIS A 68 -7.58 -4.00 11.90
C HIS A 68 -6.30 -3.58 11.17
N TYR A 69 -5.62 -4.49 10.48
CA TYR A 69 -4.52 -4.16 9.58
C TYR A 69 -4.98 -4.07 8.12
N VAL A 70 -4.31 -3.18 7.37
CA VAL A 70 -4.41 -3.12 5.91
C VAL A 70 -3.18 -3.82 5.34
N TYR A 71 -3.43 -4.80 4.50
CA TYR A 71 -2.41 -5.57 3.79
C TYR A 71 -2.39 -5.20 2.31
N TYR A 72 -1.30 -5.55 1.65
CA TYR A 72 -1.10 -5.32 0.24
C TYR A 72 -0.65 -6.61 -0.42
N THR A 73 -1.37 -7.05 -1.44
CA THR A 73 -0.86 -8.07 -2.36
C THR A 73 -0.02 -7.35 -3.40
N ARG A 74 1.27 -7.70 -3.51
CA ARG A 74 2.19 -7.15 -4.49
C ARG A 74 2.49 -8.16 -5.57
N ILE A 75 2.32 -7.75 -6.82
CA ILE A 75 2.58 -8.60 -7.97
C ILE A 75 3.52 -7.86 -8.92
N GLN A 76 4.59 -8.54 -9.33
CA GLN A 76 5.49 -8.09 -10.38
C GLN A 76 5.52 -9.15 -11.47
N LEU A 77 5.36 -8.72 -12.72
CA LEU A 77 5.61 -9.58 -13.87
C LEU A 77 7.09 -9.52 -14.21
N VAL A 78 7.78 -10.64 -14.10
CA VAL A 78 9.22 -10.74 -14.38
C VAL A 78 9.53 -10.75 -15.88
N THR A 79 8.52 -10.96 -16.74
CA THR A 79 8.64 -10.96 -18.20
C THR A 79 7.63 -10.00 -18.81
N PRO A 80 8.02 -9.18 -19.81
CA PRO A 80 7.14 -8.18 -20.39
C PRO A 80 6.04 -8.85 -21.21
N TYR A 81 4.83 -8.85 -20.68
CA TYR A 81 3.64 -9.28 -21.39
C TYR A 81 2.37 -8.68 -20.78
N TRP A 82 1.25 -8.87 -21.48
CA TRP A 82 -0.08 -8.48 -21.02
C TRP A 82 -0.84 -9.75 -20.58
N CYS A 83 -1.32 -9.77 -19.34
CA CYS A 83 -2.22 -10.82 -18.85
C CYS A 83 -3.39 -10.28 -18.06
N ASN A 84 -4.44 -11.08 -17.99
CA ASN A 84 -5.50 -10.89 -17.02
C ASN A 84 -5.20 -11.74 -15.80
N ALA A 85 -4.96 -11.12 -14.66
CA ALA A 85 -4.79 -11.83 -13.41
C ALA A 85 -6.09 -11.80 -12.60
N THR A 86 -6.38 -12.92 -11.96
CA THR A 86 -7.37 -13.05 -10.91
C THR A 86 -6.68 -13.45 -9.61
N VAL A 87 -6.88 -12.65 -8.56
CA VAL A 87 -6.42 -12.96 -7.21
C VAL A 87 -7.64 -13.16 -6.33
N ARG A 88 -7.71 -14.30 -5.65
CA ARG A 88 -8.76 -14.60 -4.68
C ARG A 88 -8.13 -14.77 -3.31
N ILE A 89 -8.77 -14.19 -2.30
CA ILE A 89 -8.37 -14.31 -0.90
C ILE A 89 -9.51 -15.00 -0.16
N TYR A 90 -9.20 -16.06 0.57
CA TYR A 90 -10.13 -16.77 1.42
C TYR A 90 -9.78 -16.52 2.88
N ASP A 91 -10.82 -16.33 3.69
CA ASP A 91 -10.70 -16.17 5.13
C ASP A 91 -10.40 -17.53 5.83
N PRO A 92 -10.11 -17.52 7.15
CA PRO A 92 -9.88 -18.74 7.93
C PRO A 92 -11.04 -19.74 7.98
N ASP A 93 -12.25 -19.33 7.58
CA ASP A 93 -13.42 -20.21 7.44
C ASP A 93 -13.56 -20.77 6.00
N ASP A 94 -12.53 -20.61 5.16
CA ASP A 94 -12.52 -20.97 3.73
C ASP A 94 -13.55 -20.22 2.87
N LYS A 95 -14.05 -19.06 3.34
CA LYS A 95 -14.99 -18.25 2.54
C LYS A 95 -14.23 -17.28 1.68
N LEU A 96 -14.67 -17.13 0.43
CA LEU A 96 -14.13 -16.12 -0.48
C LEU A 96 -14.41 -14.73 0.11
N PHE A 97 -13.34 -14.08 0.53
CA PHE A 97 -13.37 -12.77 1.17
C PHE A 97 -13.19 -11.64 0.16
N MET A 98 -12.22 -11.79 -0.75
CA MET A 98 -11.93 -10.80 -1.77
C MET A 98 -11.60 -11.45 -3.11
N ILE A 99 -12.02 -10.79 -4.18
CA ILE A 99 -11.57 -11.07 -5.55
C ILE A 99 -11.07 -9.79 -6.21
N PHE A 100 -9.90 -9.89 -6.83
CA PHE A 100 -9.36 -8.88 -7.72
C PHE A 100 -9.27 -9.49 -9.12
N ASN A 101 -9.84 -8.81 -10.11
CA ASN A 101 -9.71 -9.15 -11.53
C ASN A 101 -9.14 -7.93 -12.24
N GLY A 102 -7.99 -8.08 -12.90
CA GLY A 102 -7.36 -6.95 -13.58
C GLY A 102 -6.34 -7.35 -14.61
N THR A 103 -6.12 -6.47 -15.58
CA THR A 103 -5.04 -6.64 -16.55
C THR A 103 -3.74 -6.16 -15.93
N LEU A 104 -2.74 -7.04 -15.85
CA LEU A 104 -1.38 -6.72 -15.47
C LEU A 104 -0.56 -6.48 -16.74
N PHE A 105 0.20 -5.39 -16.74
CA PHE A 105 1.15 -5.06 -17.79
C PHE A 105 2.45 -4.56 -17.16
N GLN A 106 3.56 -5.08 -17.64
CA GLN A 106 4.90 -4.66 -17.23
C GLN A 106 5.62 -4.08 -18.44
N GLU A 107 5.90 -2.79 -18.38
CA GLU A 107 6.74 -2.16 -19.39
C GLU A 107 8.19 -2.62 -19.20
N PRO A 108 8.93 -3.00 -20.26
CA PRO A 108 10.27 -3.59 -20.14
C PRO A 108 11.29 -2.75 -19.37
N SER A 109 11.08 -1.43 -19.33
CA SER A 109 11.97 -0.45 -18.69
C SER A 109 11.65 -0.20 -17.22
N THR A 110 10.52 -0.69 -16.69
CA THR A 110 10.09 -0.41 -15.32
C THR A 110 9.90 -1.69 -14.53
N LYS A 111 10.61 -1.80 -13.40
CA LYS A 111 10.28 -2.77 -12.33
C LYS A 111 9.13 -2.19 -11.51
N SER A 112 7.96 -2.04 -12.12
CA SER A 112 6.74 -1.67 -11.41
C SER A 112 6.15 -2.88 -10.68
N TRP A 113 5.49 -2.60 -9.56
CA TRP A 113 4.65 -3.54 -8.84
C TRP A 113 3.20 -3.10 -9.02
N VAL A 114 2.29 -4.05 -9.14
CA VAL A 114 0.87 -3.80 -8.92
C VAL A 114 0.57 -4.10 -7.46
N GLU A 115 0.09 -3.09 -6.76
CA GLU A 115 -0.32 -3.19 -5.36
C GLU A 115 -1.84 -3.25 -5.26
N ILE A 116 -2.35 -4.27 -4.58
CA ILE A 116 -3.78 -4.46 -4.35
C ILE A 116 -4.00 -4.38 -2.84
N PRO A 117 -4.50 -3.25 -2.30
CA PRO A 117 -4.78 -3.12 -0.89
C PRO A 117 -6.01 -3.93 -0.49
N PHE A 118 -5.95 -4.57 0.68
CA PHE A 118 -7.10 -5.26 1.28
C PHE A 118 -7.04 -5.19 2.81
N GLY A 119 -8.19 -5.05 3.44
CA GLY A 119 -8.32 -5.18 4.90
C GLY A 119 -8.83 -6.57 5.24
N VAL A 120 -8.46 -7.11 6.39
CA VAL A 120 -8.91 -8.44 6.84
C VAL A 120 -10.06 -8.28 7.83
N ALA A 121 -11.14 -9.05 7.63
CA ALA A 121 -12.33 -8.99 8.50
C ALA A 121 -12.21 -9.86 9.76
N ILE A 122 -11.49 -10.98 9.70
CA ILE A 122 -11.27 -11.90 10.82
C ILE A 122 -9.81 -12.31 10.89
N SER A 123 -9.21 -12.33 12.08
CA SER A 123 -7.84 -12.81 12.26
C SER A 123 -7.73 -14.31 12.03
N GLY A 124 -6.58 -14.75 11.50
CA GLY A 124 -6.22 -16.16 11.41
C GLY A 124 -5.53 -16.50 10.10
N ASN A 125 -5.52 -17.80 9.80
CA ASN A 125 -4.87 -18.36 8.63
C ASN A 125 -5.70 -18.16 7.35
N HIS A 126 -5.21 -17.32 6.45
CA HIS A 126 -5.82 -17.07 5.16
C HIS A 126 -5.17 -17.92 4.06
N SER A 127 -5.91 -18.11 2.97
CA SER A 127 -5.39 -18.67 1.75
C SER A 127 -5.61 -17.76 0.55
N PHE A 128 -4.70 -17.85 -0.41
CA PHE A 128 -4.66 -17.01 -1.61
C PHE A 128 -4.61 -17.90 -2.83
N SER A 129 -5.35 -17.52 -3.86
CA SER A 129 -5.36 -18.21 -5.15
C SER A 129 -5.08 -17.21 -6.26
N PHE A 130 -4.10 -17.54 -7.10
CA PHE A 130 -3.64 -16.70 -8.20
C PHE A 130 -3.82 -17.45 -9.52
N GLU A 131 -4.46 -16.78 -10.46
CA GLU A 131 -4.75 -17.26 -11.81
C GLU A 131 -4.36 -16.16 -12.80
N ILE A 132 -3.70 -16.52 -13.90
CA ILE A 132 -3.17 -15.59 -14.90
C ILE A 132 -3.46 -16.08 -16.32
#